data_AF-A0A2M8C466-F1
#
_entry.id   AF-A0A2M8C466-F1
#
_cell.length_a   1.000
_cell.length_b   1.000
_cell.length_c   1.000
_cell.angle_alpha   90.00
_cell.angle_beta   90.00
_cell.angle_gamma   90.00
#
_symmetry.space_group_name_H-M   'P 1'
#
loop_
_entity.id
_entity.type
_entity.pdbx_description
1 polymer ?
#
loop_
_entity_poly.entity_id
_entity_poly.type
_entity_poly.pdbx_seq_one_letter_code
_entity_poly.pdbx_strand_id
1 'polypeptide(L)' 'MKNKEIEELYKYKREILKKVSPSKNEAEGSRVWEALPASERQKLAGDYYDYCLNELKKVDKRIKELEEASEREDL' A
#
# COMPACT_ATOMS: atom_id res chain seq x y z
N MET A 1 15.18 16.64 -8.31
CA MET A 1 14.71 15.26 -8.65
C MET A 1 14.16 14.53 -7.43
N LYS A 2 14.88 14.48 -6.30
CA LYS A 2 14.47 13.77 -5.07
C LYS A 2 13.10 14.19 -4.51
N ASN A 3 12.78 15.49 -4.48
CA ASN A 3 11.46 15.97 -4.01
C ASN A 3 10.29 15.43 -4.86
N LYS A 4 10.49 15.25 -6.16
CA LYS A 4 9.46 14.68 -7.04
C LYS A 4 9.26 13.18 -6.76
N GLU A 5 10.34 12.45 -6.48
CA GLU A 5 10.29 11.03 -6.08
C GLU A 5 9.56 10.87 -4.74
N ILE A 6 9.85 11.72 -3.75
CA ILE A 6 9.16 11.72 -2.44
C ILE A 6 7.66 12.01 -2.61
N GLU A 7 7.29 13.01 -3.41
CA GLU A 7 5.89 13.31 -3.70
C GLU A 7 5.16 12.14 -4.37
N GLU A 8 5.81 11.45 -5.32
CA GLU A 8 5.28 10.26 -5.97
C GLU A 8 5.11 9.10 -4.98
N LEU A 9 6.07 8.89 -4.06
CA LEU A 9 5.97 7.92 -2.98
C LEU A 9 4.80 8.22 -2.03
N TYR A 10 4.57 9.48 -1.66
CA TYR A 10 3.40 9.86 -0.85
C TYR A 10 2.08 9.71 -1.61
N LYS A 11 2.05 9.94 -2.93
CA LYS A 11 0.87 9.64 -3.76
C LYS A 11 0.59 8.13 -3.75
N TYR A 12 1.60 7.30 -4.01
CA TYR A 12 1.47 5.85 -3.99
C TYR A 12 1.05 5.32 -2.60
N LYS A 13 1.64 5.84 -1.52
CA LYS A 13 1.26 5.53 -0.13
C LYS A 13 -0.23 5.80 0.11
N ARG A 14 -0.75 6.94 -0.35
CA ARG A 14 -2.18 7.28 -0.23
C ARG A 14 -3.07 6.30 -0.99
N GLU A 15 -2.68 5.87 -2.19
CA GLU A 15 -3.44 4.88 -2.94
C GLU A 15 -3.45 3.50 -2.24
N ILE A 16 -2.33 3.07 -1.64
CA ILE A 16 -2.31 1.83 -0.84
C ILE A 16 -3.21 1.97 0.40
N LEU A 17 -3.14 3.09 1.11
CA LEU A 17 -3.98 3.31 2.30
C LEU A 17 -5.50 3.27 1.98
N LYS A 18 -5.91 3.71 0.78
CA LYS A 18 -7.30 3.56 0.32
C LYS A 18 -7.71 2.09 0.13
N LYS A 19 -6.76 1.22 -0.24
CA LYS A 19 -6.95 -0.22 -0.41
C LYS A 19 -6.92 -1.00 0.91
N VAL A 20 -6.20 -0.48 1.92
CA VAL A 20 -6.16 -1.03 3.30
C VAL A 20 -7.37 -0.58 4.12
N SER A 21 -7.85 0.64 3.88
CA SER A 21 -9.15 1.10 4.36
C SER A 21 -10.22 0.08 3.94
N PRO A 22 -11.31 -0.11 4.72
CA PRO A 22 -12.37 -1.07 4.40
C PRO A 22 -13.18 -0.74 3.13
N SER A 23 -12.53 -0.34 2.03
CA SER A 23 -12.96 -0.59 0.66
C SER A 23 -12.91 -2.09 0.31
N LYS A 24 -13.30 -2.94 1.28
CA LYS A 24 -13.85 -4.30 1.11
C LYS A 24 -14.72 -4.41 -0.15
N ASN A 25 -15.45 -3.33 -0.46
CA ASN A 25 -16.51 -3.29 -1.47
C ASN A 25 -16.08 -3.54 -2.92
N GLU A 26 -14.84 -3.22 -3.35
CA GLU A 26 -14.49 -3.42 -4.77
C GLU A 26 -14.16 -4.88 -5.08
N ALA A 27 -13.48 -5.59 -4.17
CA ALA A 27 -13.24 -7.03 -4.31
C ALA A 27 -14.51 -7.83 -3.99
N GLU A 28 -15.24 -7.44 -2.93
CA GLU A 28 -16.43 -8.15 -2.47
C GLU A 28 -17.60 -8.11 -3.46
N GLY A 29 -17.69 -7.05 -4.27
CA GLY A 29 -18.75 -6.88 -5.28
C GLY A 29 -18.48 -7.52 -6.64
N SER A 30 -17.36 -8.24 -6.82
CA SER A 30 -17.06 -8.90 -8.09
C SER A 30 -17.76 -10.27 -8.18
N ARG A 31 -18.31 -10.60 -9.34
CA ARG A 31 -18.98 -11.89 -9.61
C ARG A 31 -18.07 -13.11 -9.38
N VAL A 32 -16.76 -12.91 -9.50
CA VAL A 32 -15.72 -13.91 -9.23
C VAL A 32 -15.54 -14.13 -7.72
N TRP A 33 -15.62 -13.07 -6.92
CA TRP A 33 -15.52 -13.14 -5.47
C TRP A 33 -16.74 -13.81 -4.83
N GLU A 34 -17.94 -13.49 -5.31
CA GLU A 34 -19.17 -14.11 -4.82
C GLU A 34 -19.20 -15.63 -5.08
N ALA A 35 -18.51 -16.10 -6.12
CA ALA A 35 -18.39 -17.51 -6.47
C ALA A 35 -17.39 -18.30 -5.60
N LEU A 36 -16.51 -17.63 -4.84
CA LEU A 36 -15.54 -18.29 -3.96
C LEU A 36 -16.17 -18.75 -2.63
N PRO A 37 -15.74 -19.89 -2.08
CA PRO A 37 -16.08 -20.30 -0.72
C PRO A 37 -15.70 -19.23 0.32
N ALA A 38 -16.47 -19.14 1.41
CA ALA A 38 -16.22 -18.14 2.46
C ALA A 38 -14.80 -18.21 3.05
N SER A 39 -14.23 -19.41 3.19
CA SER A 39 -12.85 -19.62 3.67
C SER A 39 -11.81 -19.06 2.70
N GLU A 40 -12.01 -19.24 1.39
CA GLU A 40 -11.09 -18.71 0.37
C GLU A 40 -11.18 -17.18 0.28
N ARG A 41 -12.39 -16.61 0.37
CA ARG A 41 -12.59 -15.16 0.48
C ARG A 41 -11.84 -14.57 1.67
N GLN A 42 -11.96 -15.19 2.84
CA GLN A 42 -11.28 -14.72 4.04
C GLN A 42 -9.75 -14.80 3.90
N LYS A 43 -9.24 -15.89 3.32
CA LYS A 43 -7.81 -16.04 3.04
C LYS A 43 -7.31 -14.97 2.08
N LEU A 44 -7.99 -14.77 0.95
CA LEU A 44 -7.61 -13.76 -0.04
C LEU A 44 -7.67 -12.34 0.52
N ALA A 45 -8.66 -12.03 1.36
CA ALA A 45 -8.74 -10.74 2.05
C ALA A 45 -7.54 -10.54 2.99
N GLY A 46 -7.16 -11.58 3.73
CA GLY A 46 -5.97 -11.59 4.59
C GLY A 46 -4.68 -11.40 3.79
N ASP A 47 -4.47 -12.21 2.75
CA ASP A 47 -3.29 -12.14 1.89
C ASP A 47 -3.16 -10.75 1.23
N TYR A 48 -4.27 -10.17 0.77
CA TYR A 48 -4.29 -8.84 0.17
C TYR A 48 -4.01 -7.72 1.19
N TYR A 49 -4.56 -7.84 2.40
CA TYR A 49 -4.28 -6.93 3.49
C TYR A 49 -2.79 -6.96 3.88
N ASP A 50 -2.22 -8.15 4.03
CA ASP A 50 -0.80 -8.34 4.35
C ASP A 50 0.11 -7.82 3.24
N TYR A 51 -0.27 -8.03 1.97
CA TYR A 51 0.42 -7.42 0.83
C TYR A 51 0.46 -5.90 0.95
N CYS A 52 -0.68 -5.26 1.21
CA CYS A 52 -0.75 -3.80 1.31
C CYS A 52 0.07 -3.27 2.50
N LEU A 53 0.04 -3.94 3.66
CA LEU A 53 0.88 -3.57 4.80
C LEU A 53 2.37 -3.66 4.48
N ASN A 54 2.79 -4.70 3.77
CA ASN A 54 4.18 -4.87 3.35
C ASN A 54 4.61 -3.78 2.36
N GLU A 55 3.74 -3.40 1.43
CA GLU A 55 4.01 -2.29 0.52
C GLU A 55 4.14 -0.95 1.27
N LEU A 56 3.27 -0.67 2.24
CA LEU A 56 3.39 0.54 3.07
C LEU A 56 4.73 0.60 3.80
N LYS A 57 5.19 -0.50 4.39
CA LYS A 57 6.50 -0.58 5.06
C LYS A 57 7.66 -0.27 4.11
N LYS A 58 7.62 -0.77 2.87
CA LYS A 58 8.66 -0.49 1.86
C LYS A 58 8.68 0.99 1.48
N VAL A 59 7.50 1.57 1.28
CA VAL A 59 7.37 3.00 0.94
C VAL A 59 7.89 3.88 2.07
N ASP A 60 7.52 3.57 3.32
CA ASP A 60 7.97 4.33 4.50
C ASP A 60 9.48 4.25 4.69
N LYS A 61 10.07 3.05 4.50
CA LYS A 61 11.53 2.88 4.53
C LYS A 61 12.19 3.74 3.45
N ARG A 62 11.66 3.74 2.23
CA ARG A 62 12.22 4.49 1.11
C ARG A 62 12.13 6.00 1.31
N ILE A 63 11.00 6.50 1.83
CA ILE A 63 10.84 7.92 2.16
C ILE A 63 11.89 8.33 3.19
N LYS A 64 12.01 7.57 4.29
CA LYS A 64 12.99 7.83 5.34
C LYS A 64 14.44 7.84 4.81
N GLU A 65 14.80 6.88 3.96
CA GLU A 65 16.13 6.83 3.32
C GLU A 65 16.42 8.09 2.48
N LEU A 66 15.42 8.59 1.75
CA LEU A 66 15.55 9.78 0.92
C LEU A 66 15.62 11.08 1.74
N GLU A 67 14.85 11.18 2.82
CA GLU A 67 14.87 12.31 3.75
C GLU A 67 16.23 12.40 4.47
N GLU A 68 16.70 11.30 5.06
CA GLU A 68 18.02 11.25 5.71
C GLU A 68 19.17 11.51 4.73
N ALA A 69 19.04 11.10 3.47
CA ALA A 69 20.03 11.40 2.44
C ALA A 69 20.04 12.88 2.05
N SER A 70 18.90 13.58 2.14
CA SER A 70 18.83 15.03 1.91
C SER A 70 19.51 15.80 3.04
N GLU A 71 19.21 15.45 4.29
CA GLU A 71 19.78 16.13 5.47
C GLU A 71 21.32 16.04 5.56
N ARG A 72 21.90 14.96 5.02
CA ARG A 72 23.36 14.76 4.97
C ARG A 72 24.06 15.53 3.84
N GLU A 73 23.34 15.94 2.79
CA GLU A 73 23.89 16.71 1.67
C GLU A 73 23.91 18.21 1.97
N ASP A 74 23.12 18.68 2.94
CA ASP A 74 23.02 20.08 3.35
C ASP A 74 24.01 20.48 4.47
N LEU A 75 24.90 19.56 4.90
CA LEU A 75 25.98 19.75 5.89
C LEU A 75 27.36 19.85 5.24
#